data_AF-A0A2D7BMU0-F1
#
_entry.id   AF-A0A2D7BMU0-F1
#
_cell.length_a   1.000
_cell.length_b   1.000
_cell.length_c   1.000
_cell.angle_alpha   90.00
_cell.angle_beta   90.00
_cell.angle_gamma   90.00
#
_symmetry.space_group_name_H-M   'P 1'
#
loop_
_entity.id
_entity.type
_entity.pdbx_description
1 polymer ?
#
loop_
_entity_poly.entity_id
_entity_poly.type
_entity_poly.pdbx_seq_one_letter_code
_entity_poly.pdbx_strand_id
1 'polypeptide(L)' 'MIRFPKKKNDISTETMINTIWVSTFMGMIFSLPPLGIFLGIYFGTGNLVIGAVLGFGVHFVTLAFASRISKFLTQIMS' A
#
# COMPACT_ATOMS: atom_id res chain seq x y z
N MET A 1 -4.78 7.77 -40.39
CA MET A 1 -5.19 6.49 -39.76
C MET A 1 -4.62 6.44 -38.35
N ILE A 2 -5.47 6.55 -37.33
CA ILE A 2 -5.06 6.46 -35.93
C ILE A 2 -4.74 5.00 -35.64
N ARG A 3 -3.47 4.69 -35.33
CA ARG A 3 -3.05 3.34 -34.94
C ARG A 3 -3.42 3.13 -33.47
N PHE A 4 -4.47 2.37 -33.22
CA PHE A 4 -4.76 1.89 -31.86
C PHE A 4 -3.72 0.85 -31.45
N PRO A 5 -3.07 0.98 -30.29
CA PRO A 5 -2.13 -0.02 -29.81
C PRO A 5 -2.86 -1.35 -29.59
N LYS A 6 -2.36 -2.43 -30.21
CA LYS A 6 -2.83 -3.81 -29.99
C LYS A 6 -2.78 -4.11 -28.48
N LYS A 7 -3.92 -4.47 -27.89
CA LYS A 7 -4.03 -4.93 -26.50
C LYS A 7 -3.16 -6.19 -26.34
N LYS A 8 -2.05 -6.08 -25.61
CA LYS A 8 -1.20 -7.23 -25.25
C LYS A 8 -1.92 -7.99 -24.14
N ASN A 9 -2.51 -9.14 -24.45
CA ASN A 9 -3.36 -9.91 -23.53
C ASN A 9 -2.65 -11.10 -22.86
N ASP A 10 -1.39 -11.38 -23.18
CA ASP A 10 -0.65 -12.49 -22.55
C ASP A 10 0.10 -12.02 -21.31
N ILE A 11 -0.63 -11.74 -20.24
CA ILE A 11 -0.05 -11.60 -18.90
C ILE A 11 0.06 -13.01 -18.32
N SER A 12 1.27 -13.44 -17.91
CA SER A 12 1.42 -14.76 -17.31
C SER A 12 0.66 -14.85 -15.99
N THR A 13 0.16 -16.05 -15.66
CA THR A 13 -0.48 -16.32 -14.37
C THR A 13 0.44 -15.95 -13.20
N GLU A 14 1.74 -16.17 -13.38
CA GLU A 14 2.79 -15.76 -12.43
C GLU A 14 2.83 -14.24 -12.21
N THR A 15 2.80 -13.45 -13.29
CA THR A 15 2.75 -11.98 -13.18
C THR A 15 1.49 -11.51 -12.45
N MET A 16 0.36 -12.19 -12.68
CA MET A 16 -0.89 -11.90 -11.99
C MET A 16 -0.81 -12.21 -10.50
N ILE A 17 -0.29 -13.39 -10.13
CA ILE A 17 -0.10 -13.79 -8.73
C ILE A 17 0.86 -12.82 -8.01
N ASN A 18 1.97 -12.45 -8.65
CA ASN A 18 2.92 -11.50 -8.08
C ASN A 18 2.29 -10.12 -7.87
N THR A 19 1.46 -9.67 -8.82
CA THR A 19 0.74 -8.40 -8.68
C THR A 19 -0.24 -8.42 -7.50
N ILE A 20 -0.98 -9.53 -7.30
CA ILE A 20 -1.90 -9.71 -6.18
C ILE A 20 -1.12 -9.65 -4.85
N TRP A 21 -0.01 -10.36 -4.76
CA TRP A 21 0.81 -10.38 -3.55
C TRP A 21 1.41 -9.01 -3.25
N VAL A 22 2.08 -8.38 -4.21
CA VAL A 22 2.65 -7.03 -4.04
C VAL A 22 1.58 -6.04 -3.57
N SER A 23 0.40 -6.06 -4.20
CA SER A 23 -0.71 -5.17 -3.83
C SER A 23 -1.21 -5.44 -2.41
N THR A 24 -1.31 -6.71 -2.02
CA THR A 24 -1.74 -7.11 -0.67
C THR A 24 -0.74 -6.64 0.39
N PHE A 25 0.56 -6.83 0.15
CA PHE A 25 1.61 -6.37 1.06
C PHE A 25 1.69 -4.85 1.14
N MET A 26 1.53 -4.13 0.01
CA MET A 26 1.42 -2.67 0.05
C MET A 26 0.24 -2.22 0.90
N GLY A 27 -0.93 -2.84 0.74
CA GLY A 27 -2.10 -2.57 1.56
C GLY A 27 -1.85 -2.78 3.05
N MET A 28 -1.19 -3.87 3.43
CA MET A 28 -0.81 -4.16 4.82
C MET A 28 0.17 -3.12 5.37
N ILE A 29 1.21 -2.76 4.62
CA ILE A 29 2.21 -1.76 5.04
C ILE A 29 1.57 -0.39 5.23
N PHE A 30 0.60 -0.02 4.39
CA PHE A 30 -0.09 1.25 4.50
C PHE A 30 -1.17 1.28 5.58
N SER A 31 -1.73 0.14 5.97
CA SER A 31 -2.86 0.11 6.91
C SER A 31 -2.45 -0.25 8.32
N LEU A 32 -1.63 -1.30 8.50
CA LEU A 32 -1.38 -1.88 9.83
C LEU A 32 -0.59 -0.94 10.75
N PRO A 33 0.53 -0.32 10.34
CA PRO A 33 1.25 0.60 11.21
C PRO A 33 0.43 1.85 11.58
N PRO A 34 -0.20 2.57 10.61
CA PRO A 34 -1.10 3.68 10.92
C PRO A 34 -2.27 3.30 11.84
N LEU A 35 -2.86 2.13 11.63
CA LEU A 35 -3.94 1.62 12.48
C LEU A 35 -3.44 1.35 13.90
N GLY A 36 -2.26 0.74 14.05
CA GLY A 36 -1.64 0.51 15.35
C GLY A 36 -1.42 1.81 16.12
N ILE A 37 -0.92 2.85 15.44
CA ILE A 37 -0.73 4.19 16.03
C ILE A 37 -2.06 4.80 16.45
N PHE A 38 -3.06 4.78 15.57
CA PHE A 38 -4.40 5.29 15.86
C PHE A 38 -4.99 4.62 17.11
N LEU A 39 -5.00 3.28 17.15
CA LEU A 39 -5.57 2.52 18.26
C LEU A 39 -4.77 2.72 19.55
N GLY A 40 -3.44 2.75 19.46
CA GLY A 40 -2.57 2.98 20.62
C GLY A 40 -2.84 4.33 21.29
N ILE A 41 -3.01 5.40 20.49
CA ILE A 41 -3.35 6.72 21.03
C ILE A 41 -4.79 6.74 21.55
N TYR A 42 -5.73 6.20 20.79
CA TYR A 42 -7.14 6.22 21.16
C TYR A 42 -7.39 5.47 22.47
N PHE A 43 -6.90 4.24 22.60
CA PHE A 43 -7.07 3.45 23.83
C PHE A 43 -6.17 3.92 24.97
N GLY A 44 -5.01 4.53 24.68
CA GLY A 44 -4.10 5.04 25.71
C GLY A 44 -4.50 6.40 26.30
N THR A 45 -5.18 7.25 25.51
CA THR A 45 -5.48 8.65 25.91
C THR A 45 -6.97 9.00 25.89
N GLY A 46 -7.81 8.16 25.27
CA GLY A 46 -9.21 8.48 24.98
C GLY A 46 -9.41 9.54 23.90
N ASN A 47 -8.33 10.09 23.31
CA ASN A 47 -8.42 11.20 22.37
C ASN A 47 -8.46 10.71 20.91
N LEU A 48 -9.68 10.65 20.38
CA LEU A 48 -9.95 10.24 18.99
C LEU A 48 -9.34 11.20 17.96
N VAL A 49 -9.35 12.50 18.22
CA VAL A 49 -8.85 13.51 17.26
C VAL A 49 -7.35 13.38 17.10
N ILE A 50 -6.59 13.30 18.20
CA ILE A 50 -5.13 13.14 18.15
C ILE A 50 -4.76 11.80 17.50
N GLY A 51 -5.46 10.72 17.87
CA GLY A 51 -5.26 9.41 17.27
C GLY A 51 -5.47 9.44 15.75
N ALA A 52 -6.55 10.08 15.29
CA ALA A 52 -6.86 10.22 13.87
C ALA A 52 -5.77 11.03 13.15
N VAL A 53 -5.42 12.21 13.65
CA VAL A 53 -4.40 13.07 13.02
C VAL A 53 -3.06 12.34 12.87
N LEU A 54 -2.60 11.65 13.92
CA LEU A 54 -1.32 10.95 13.87
C LEU A 54 -1.39 9.66 13.03
N GLY A 55 -2.44 8.85 13.17
CA GLY A 55 -2.63 7.64 12.37
C GLY A 55 -2.73 7.95 10.87
N PHE A 56 -3.66 8.82 10.48
CA PHE A 56 -3.79 9.22 9.07
C PHE A 56 -2.56 9.97 8.56
N GLY A 57 -1.93 10.81 9.39
CA GLY A 57 -0.66 11.46 9.04
C GLY A 57 0.42 10.46 8.64
N VAL A 58 0.61 9.40 9.43
CA VAL A 58 1.57 8.33 9.13
C VAL A 58 1.17 7.57 7.86
N HIS A 59 -0.13 7.34 7.63
CA HIS A 59 -0.60 6.72 6.39
C HIS A 59 -0.16 7.53 5.15
N PHE A 60 -0.41 8.84 5.13
CA PHE A 60 -0.01 9.70 4.01
C PHE A 60 1.50 9.83 3.85
N VAL A 61 2.24 9.90 4.95
CA VAL A 61 3.71 9.89 4.90
C VAL A 61 4.21 8.59 4.28
N THR A 62 3.64 7.45 4.66
CA THR A 62 4.03 6.14 4.09
C THR A 62 3.65 6.03 2.61
N LEU A 63 2.50 6.59 2.21
CA LEU A 63 2.10 6.68 0.80
C LEU A 63 3.09 7.47 -0.05
N ALA A 64 3.75 8.50 0.49
CA ALA A 64 4.80 9.23 -0.24
C ALA A 64 5.98 8.33 -0.66
N PHE A 65 6.18 7.21 0.04
CA PHE A 65 7.20 6.21 -0.28
C PHE A 65 6.67 5.02 -1.09
N ALA A 66 5.41 5.05 -1.55
CA ALA A 66 4.75 3.92 -2.21
C ALA A 66 5.54 3.36 -3.40
N SER A 67 6.15 4.23 -4.22
CA SER A 67 6.96 3.79 -5.37
C SER A 67 8.19 2.97 -4.94
N ARG A 68 8.88 3.39 -3.87
CA ARG A 68 10.05 2.68 -3.34
C ARG A 68 9.65 1.34 -2.73
N ILE A 69 8.56 1.33 -1.96
CA ILE A 69 8.03 0.13 -1.30
C ILE A 69 7.56 -0.89 -2.35
N SER A 70 6.82 -0.44 -3.37
CA SER A 70 6.37 -1.27 -4.48
C SER A 70 7.55 -1.93 -5.18
N LYS A 71 8.58 -1.15 -5.54
CA LYS A 71 9.78 -1.67 -6.20
C LYS A 71 10.49 -2.74 -5.35
N PHE A 72 10.65 -2.49 -4.05
CA PHE A 72 11.23 -3.45 -3.12
C PHE A 72 10.44 -4.75 -3.04
N LEU A 73 9.11 -4.67 -2.91
CA LEU A 73 8.24 -5.86 -2.87
C LEU A 73 8.29 -6.65 -4.17
N THR A 74 8.26 -5.97 -5.33
CA THR A 74 8.40 -6.61 -6.63
C THR A 74 9.73 -7.33 -6.78
N GLN A 75 10.84 -6.80 -6.25
CA GLN A 75 12.15 -7.45 -6.29
C GLN A 75 12.25 -8.71 -5.44
N ILE A 76 11.43 -8.84 -4.39
CA ILE A 76 11.44 -10.01 -3.49
C ILE A 76 10.47 -11.09 -3.98
N MET A 77 9.40 -10.69 -4.67
CA MET A 77 8.35 -11.61 -5.15
C MET A 77 8.55 -12.07 -6.60
N SER A 78 9.43 -11.42 -7.35
CA SER A 78 9.84 -11.83 -8.69
C SER A 78 11.12 -12.64 -8.66
#